data_AF-A0A368A232-F1
#
_entry.id   AF-A0A368A232-F1
#
_cell.length_a   1.000
_cell.length_b   1.000
_cell.length_c   1.000
_cell.angle_alpha   90.00
_cell.angle_beta   90.00
_cell.angle_gamma   90.00
#
_symmetry.space_group_name_H-M   'P 1'
#
loop_
_entity.id
_entity.type
_entity.pdbx_description
1 polymer ?
#
loop_
_entity_poly.entity_id
_entity_poly.type
_entity_poly.pdbx_seq_one_letter_code
_entity_poly.pdbx_strand_id
1 'polypeptide(L)' 'MKRILLAEDDDDLRRFLAKALERAGYKVMGLTVSVPMNACRKNRFLFS' A
#
# COMPACT_ATOMS: atom_id res chain seq x y z
N MET A 1 -9.75 -12.40 -1.34
CA MET A 1 -8.47 -11.70 -1.10
C MET A 1 -8.66 -10.19 -1.28
N LYS A 2 -8.42 -9.40 -0.23
CA LYS A 2 -8.53 -7.93 -0.29
C LYS A 2 -7.14 -7.35 -0.61
N ARG A 3 -7.05 -6.60 -1.71
CA ARG A 3 -5.83 -5.90 -2.13
C ARG A 3 -5.92 -4.47 -1.61
N ILE A 4 -4.86 -3.99 -1.00
CA ILE A 4 -4.78 -2.63 -0.50
C ILE A 4 -3.55 -1.97 -1.09
N LEU A 5 -3.72 -0.71 -1.43
CA LEU A 5 -2.69 0.10 -2.02
C LEU A 5 -2.19 1.02 -0.92
N LEU A 6 -0.94 0.82 -0.53
CA LEU A 6 -0.30 1.56 0.55
C LEU A 6 0.48 2.71 -0.07
N ALA A 7 0.01 3.93 0.13
CA ALA A 7 0.65 5.16 -0.30
C ALA A 7 1.38 5.76 0.90
N GLU A 8 2.56 5.20 1.21
CA GLU A 8 3.44 5.70 2.27
C GLU A 8 4.74 6.19 1.62
N ASP A 9 5.03 7.47 1.81
CA ASP A 9 6.21 8.16 1.27
C ASP A 9 7.49 7.70 1.99
N ASP A 10 7.39 7.43 3.29
CA ASP A 10 8.50 6.93 4.09
C ASP A 10 8.72 5.42 3.93
N ASP A 11 9.96 5.04 3.62
CA ASP A 11 10.36 3.68 3.29
C ASP A 11 10.30 2.71 4.49
N ASP A 12 10.63 3.20 5.70
CA ASP A 12 10.63 2.41 6.92
C ASP A 12 9.19 2.19 7.42
N LEU A 13 8.37 3.24 7.42
CA LEU A 13 6.95 3.16 7.76
C LEU A 13 6.20 2.28 6.75
N ARG A 14 6.49 2.41 5.45
CA ARG A 14 5.91 1.57 4.40
C ARG A 14 6.16 0.09 4.67
N ARG A 15 7.38 -0.30 5.02
CA ARG A 15 7.72 -1.69 5.35
C ARG A 15 7.03 -2.18 6.61
N PHE A 16 6.91 -1.33 7.63
CA PHE A 16 6.22 -1.67 8.87
C PHE A 16 4.73 -1.96 8.64
N LEU A 17 4.05 -1.04 7.95
CA LEU A 17 2.64 -1.16 7.61
C LEU A 17 2.39 -2.32 6.66
N ALA A 18 3.24 -2.51 5.64
CA ALA A 18 3.14 -3.64 4.72
C ALA A 18 3.15 -4.97 5.48
N LYS A 19 4.11 -5.17 6.40
CA LYS A 19 4.19 -6.38 7.23
C LYS A 19 2.97 -6.57 8.12
N ALA A 20 2.48 -5.50 8.75
CA ALA A 20 1.28 -5.57 9.62
C ALA A 20 0.04 -5.99 8.82
N LEU A 21 -0.12 -5.43 7.63
CA LEU A 21 -1.24 -5.71 6.74
C LEU A 21 -1.16 -7.10 6.09
N GLU A 22 0.04 -7.56 5.72
CA GLU A 22 0.27 -8.94 5.28
C GLU A 22 -0.09 -9.95 6.37
N ARG A 23 0.29 -9.67 7.63
CA ARG A 23 -0.10 -10.48 8.79
C ARG A 23 -1.62 -10.51 9.02
N ALA A 24 -2.32 -9.44 8.66
CA ALA A 24 -3.78 -9.37 8.70
C ALA A 24 -4.47 -10.02 7.47
N GLY A 25 -3.70 -10.63 6.56
CA GLY A 25 -4.22 -11.35 5.39
C GLY A 25 -4.54 -10.46 4.18
N TYR A 26 -4.00 -9.23 4.15
CA TYR A 26 -4.13 -8.32 3.02
C TYR A 26 -2.93 -8.44 2.08
N LYS A 27 -3.20 -8.26 0.78
CA LYS A 27 -2.13 -8.16 -0.23
C LYS A 27 -1.77 -6.70 -0.42
N VAL A 28 -0.59 -6.31 0.03
CA VAL A 28 -0.10 -4.92 -0.01
C VAL A 28 0.66 -4.68 -1.30
N MET A 29 0.33 -3.59 -2.00
CA MET A 29 1.15 -3.04 -3.07
C MET A 29 1.69 -1.69 -2.62
N GLY A 30 3.01 -1.55 -2.61
CA GLY A 30 3.68 -0.28 -2.33
C GLY A 30 3.68 0.58 -3.59
N LEU A 31 3.20 1.82 -3.48
CA LEU A 31 3.39 2.85 -4.49
C LEU A 31 4.69 3.59 -4.14
N THR A 32 5.67 3.55 -5.05
CA THR A 32 6.81 4.48 -5.01
C THR A 32 6.48 5.67 -5.90
N VAL A 33 7.06 6.86 -5.67
CA VAL A 33 6.80 8.11 -6.43
C VAL A 33 6.83 7.98 -7.96
N SER A 34 7.45 6.93 -8.49
CA SER A 34 7.52 6.60 -9.92
C SER A 34 6.25 5.94 -10.49
N VAL A 35 5.23 5.65 -9.67
CA VAL A 35 4.02 4.97 -10.13
C VAL A 35 3.01 5.95 -10.74
N PRO A 36 2.54 5.71 -11.96
CA PRO A 36 1.55 6.59 -12.59
C PRO A 36 0.23 6.54 -11.82
N MET A 37 -0.33 7.73 -11.52
CA MET A 37 -1.57 7.96 -10.77
C MET A 37 -2.80 7.20 -11.33
N ASN A 38 -2.71 6.68 -12.56
CA ASN A 38 -3.72 5.81 -13.17
C ASN A 38 -3.79 4.40 -12.55
N ALA A 39 -2.76 3.93 -11.85
CA ALA A 39 -2.76 2.64 -11.14
C ALA A 39 -3.60 2.68 -9.85
N CYS A 40 -3.80 3.88 -9.29
CA CYS A 40 -4.49 4.10 -8.02
C CYS A 40 -5.99 3.75 -8.04
N ARG A 41 -6.65 3.78 -9.20
CA ARG A 41 -8.12 3.94 -9.28
C ARG A 41 -8.96 2.73 -8.86
N LYS A 42 -8.39 1.56 -8.52
CA LYS A 42 -9.17 0.32 -8.35
C LYS A 42 -9.25 -0.26 -6.94
N ASN A 43 -8.39 0.12 -6.00
CA ASN A 43 -8.33 -0.55 -4.71
C ASN A 43 -8.17 0.44 -3.57
N ARG A 44 -9.25 0.55 -2.77
CA ARG A 44 -9.39 1.26 -1.49
C ARG A 44 -8.03 1.58 -0.83
N PHE A 45 -7.67 2.86 -0.84
CA PHE A 45 -6.53 3.41 -0.09
C PHE A 45 -6.85 3.38 1.40
N LEU A 46 -5.86 2.97 2.18
CA LEU A 46 -5.85 3.18 3.62
C LEU A 46 -4.68 4.14 3.89
N PHE A 47 -5.01 5.33 4.36
CA PHE A 47 -4.09 6.45 4.63
C PHE A 47 -3.86 6.59 6.14
N SER A 48 -2.74 7.18 6.52
CA SER A 48 -2.72 8.33 7.44
C SER A 48 -1.94 9.48 6.81
#